data_AF-A0A4Q0YVT2-F1
#
_entry.id   AF-A0A4Q0YVT2-F1
#
_cell.length_a   1.000
_cell.length_b   1.000
_cell.length_c   1.000
_cell.angle_alpha   90.00
_cell.angle_beta   90.00
_cell.angle_gamma   90.00
#
_symmetry.space_group_name_H-M   'P 1'
#
loop_
_entity.id
_entity.type
_entity.pdbx_description
1 polymer ?
#
loop_
_entity_poly.entity_id
_entity_poly.type
_entity_poly.pdbx_seq_one_letter_code
_entity_poly.pdbx_strand_id
1 'polypeptide(L)'
;VKMRMFNNDGSEGKSCGNGLRCVAKYAYEHKLGEETVFTIETLAGIVTAEVTVEEGKVTLAKIDMGAPRLTRAEIPMLGEGETPFIRENFLYNNHRYAFTAVSMGNPHAVIFVDDVEQAPLTTLGPVLETHEMFPERVNVEFIEIL
;
A
#
# COMPACT_ATOMS: atom_id res chain seq x y z
N VAL A 1 -8.74 -19.64 1.51
CA VAL A 1 -9.87 -18.68 1.33
C VAL A 1 -9.56 -17.71 0.19
N LYS A 2 -10.56 -17.04 -0.40
CA LYS A 2 -10.37 -16.00 -1.44
C LYS A 2 -10.92 -14.65 -0.97
N MET A 3 -10.12 -13.59 -1.12
CA MET A 3 -10.49 -12.21 -0.80
C MET A 3 -10.80 -11.44 -2.09
N ARG A 4 -11.94 -10.73 -2.09
CA ARG A 4 -12.28 -9.69 -3.08
C ARG A 4 -12.57 -8.40 -2.33
N MET A 5 -11.98 -7.29 -2.76
CA MET A 5 -12.10 -6.01 -2.07
C MET A 5 -12.66 -4.97 -3.02
N PHE A 6 -13.69 -4.27 -2.57
CA PHE A 6 -14.34 -3.20 -3.30
C PHE A 6 -14.14 -1.90 -2.51
N ASN A 7 -13.71 -0.86 -3.22
CA ASN A 7 -13.63 0.50 -2.67
C ASN A 7 -15.04 1.08 -2.48
N ASN A 8 -15.14 2.20 -1.76
CA ASN A 8 -16.41 2.89 -1.51
C ASN A 8 -17.08 3.41 -2.79
N ASP A 9 -16.31 3.65 -3.84
CA ASP A 9 -16.76 4.03 -5.18
C ASP A 9 -17.20 2.84 -6.04
N GLY A 10 -17.10 1.62 -5.52
CA GLY A 10 -17.49 0.38 -6.19
C GLY A 10 -16.40 -0.26 -7.06
N SER A 11 -15.24 0.37 -7.22
CA SER A 11 -14.11 -0.23 -7.96
C SER A 11 -13.50 -1.42 -7.21
N GLU A 12 -13.14 -2.50 -7.93
CA GLU A 12 -12.44 -3.64 -7.34
C GLU A 12 -10.94 -3.33 -7.28
N GLY A 13 -10.37 -3.27 -6.08
CA GLY A 13 -8.94 -3.01 -5.91
C GLY A 13 -8.12 -4.30 -5.85
N LYS A 14 -6.83 -4.18 -6.20
CA LYS A 14 -5.92 -5.33 -6.36
C LYS A 14 -5.52 -5.97 -5.03
N SER A 15 -5.23 -5.15 -4.02
CA SER A 15 -4.86 -5.62 -2.68
C SER A 15 -5.18 -4.56 -1.63
N CYS A 16 -5.37 -4.99 -0.39
CA CYS A 16 -5.41 -4.13 0.79
C CYS A 16 -4.79 -4.89 1.96
N GLY A 17 -3.57 -4.49 2.36
CA GLY A 17 -2.84 -5.15 3.45
C GLY A 17 -3.62 -5.16 4.77
N ASN A 18 -4.41 -4.12 5.03
CA ASN A 18 -5.27 -4.05 6.22
C ASN A 18 -6.40 -5.10 6.16
N GLY A 19 -7.06 -5.23 5.01
CA GLY A 19 -8.11 -6.22 4.80
C GLY A 19 -7.61 -7.66 4.95
N LEU A 20 -6.38 -7.94 4.51
CA LEU A 20 -5.77 -9.27 4.63
C LEU A 20 -5.64 -9.75 6.08
N ARG A 21 -5.27 -8.88 7.01
CA ARG A 21 -5.22 -9.23 8.44
C ARG A 21 -6.60 -9.58 9.01
N CYS A 22 -7.63 -8.82 8.61
CA CYS A 22 -9.01 -9.10 9.00
C CYS A 22 -9.52 -10.41 8.40
N VAL A 23 -9.22 -10.69 7.13
CA VAL A 23 -9.58 -11.96 6.48
C VAL A 23 -8.88 -13.13 7.15
N ALA A 24 -7.59 -13.00 7.50
CA ALA A 24 -6.84 -14.02 8.20
C ALA A 24 -7.46 -14.34 9.57
N LYS A 25 -7.75 -13.29 10.36
CA LYS A 25 -8.47 -13.43 11.63
C LYS A 25 -9.82 -14.12 11.45
N TYR A 26 -10.64 -13.62 10.53
CA TYR A 26 -11.98 -14.15 10.28
C TYR A 26 -11.93 -15.63 9.88
N ALA A 27 -11.05 -15.98 8.95
CA ALA A 27 -10.89 -17.35 8.47
C ALA A 27 -10.49 -18.31 9.59
N TYR A 28 -9.55 -17.92 10.45
CA TYR A 28 -9.11 -18.74 11.57
C TYR A 28 -10.22 -18.88 12.64
N GLU A 29 -10.81 -17.78 13.09
CA GLU A 29 -11.84 -17.80 14.16
C GLU A 29 -13.13 -18.51 13.74
N HIS A 30 -13.46 -18.53 12.44
CA HIS A 30 -14.61 -19.24 11.88
C HIS A 30 -14.28 -20.64 11.36
N LYS A 31 -13.07 -21.15 11.61
CA LYS A 31 -12.64 -22.51 11.22
C LYS A 31 -12.78 -22.78 9.72
N LEU A 32 -12.48 -21.78 8.89
CA LEU A 32 -12.35 -21.94 7.43
C LEU A 32 -10.99 -22.54 7.03
N GLY A 33 -10.14 -22.80 8.03
CA GLY A 33 -8.90 -23.57 8.03
C GLY A 33 -8.53 -23.90 9.47
N GLU A 34 -7.62 -24.85 9.67
CA GLU A 34 -7.20 -25.30 11.01
C GLU A 34 -5.79 -24.85 11.40
N GLU A 35 -5.00 -24.42 10.42
CA GLU A 35 -3.60 -24.05 10.61
C GLU A 35 -3.46 -22.56 10.98
N THR A 36 -2.42 -22.24 11.77
CA THR A 36 -2.04 -20.86 12.06
C THR A 36 -1.32 -20.18 10.90
N VAL A 37 -0.83 -20.95 9.92
CA VAL A 37 -0.23 -20.47 8.68
C VAL A 37 -1.06 -20.98 7.52
N PHE A 38 -1.49 -20.10 6.61
CA PHE A 38 -2.30 -20.49 5.46
C PHE A 38 -2.23 -19.44 4.35
N THR A 39 -2.79 -19.79 3.19
CA THR A 39 -2.80 -18.91 2.02
C THR A 39 -4.17 -18.26 1.76
N ILE A 40 -4.12 -17.02 1.28
CA ILE A 40 -5.27 -16.21 0.87
C ILE A 40 -5.09 -15.85 -0.60
N GLU A 41 -6.04 -16.24 -1.44
CA GLU A 41 -6.08 -15.81 -2.84
C GLU A 41 -6.57 -14.36 -2.93
N THR A 42 -5.82 -13.50 -3.60
CA THR A 42 -6.19 -12.09 -3.89
C THR A 42 -6.10 -11.80 -5.38
N LEU A 43 -6.60 -10.65 -5.82
CA LEU A 43 -6.44 -10.22 -7.21
C LEU A 43 -4.97 -9.94 -7.59
N ALA A 44 -4.12 -9.59 -6.61
CA ALA A 44 -2.68 -9.40 -6.80
C ALA A 44 -1.86 -10.71 -6.79
N GLY A 45 -2.49 -11.85 -6.45
CA GLY A 45 -1.83 -13.15 -6.30
C GLY A 45 -2.15 -13.84 -4.99
N ILE A 46 -1.54 -15.01 -4.77
CA ILE A 46 -1.67 -15.76 -3.51
C ILE A 46 -0.73 -15.15 -2.47
N VAL A 47 -1.26 -14.91 -1.27
CA VAL A 47 -0.53 -14.33 -0.14
C VAL A 47 -0.49 -15.31 1.03
N THR A 48 0.65 -15.41 1.71
CA THR A 48 0.79 -16.18 2.95
C THR A 48 0.41 -15.32 4.15
N ALA A 49 -0.43 -15.86 5.02
CA ALA A 49 -0.82 -15.28 6.30
C ALA A 49 -0.41 -16.20 7.45
N GLU A 50 0.08 -15.60 8.53
CA GLU A 50 0.39 -16.28 9.79
C GLU A 50 -0.31 -15.54 10.93
N VAL A 51 -1.19 -16.21 11.67
CA VAL A 51 -1.94 -15.63 12.78
C VAL A 51 -1.28 -15.93 14.13
N THR A 52 -1.23 -14.93 15.00
CA THR A 52 -0.88 -15.07 16.42
C THR A 52 -2.17 -15.20 17.22
N VAL A 53 -2.26 -16.26 18.02
CA VAL A 53 -3.46 -16.61 18.78
C VAL A 53 -3.16 -16.52 20.27
N GLU A 54 -3.95 -15.72 20.98
CA GLU A 54 -3.92 -15.60 22.43
C GLU A 54 -5.33 -15.83 22.96
N GLU A 55 -5.46 -16.65 24.01
CA GLU A 55 -6.76 -16.98 24.63
C GLU A 55 -7.82 -17.47 23.61
N GLY A 56 -7.39 -18.19 22.57
CA GLY A 56 -8.26 -18.74 21.53
C GLY A 56 -8.78 -17.71 20.52
N LYS A 57 -8.26 -16.48 20.53
CA LYS A 57 -8.60 -15.41 19.57
C LYS A 57 -7.37 -14.92 18.84
N VAL A 58 -7.55 -14.43 17.62
CA VAL A 58 -6.45 -13.87 16.83
C VAL A 58 -6.19 -12.43 17.30
N THR A 59 -4.95 -12.18 17.76
CA THR A 59 -4.46 -10.86 18.18
C THR A 59 -3.68 -10.16 17.08
N LEU A 60 -2.84 -10.89 16.34
CA LEU A 60 -2.02 -10.36 15.25
C LEU A 60 -2.09 -11.27 14.02
N ALA A 61 -1.83 -10.69 12.85
CA ALA A 61 -1.65 -11.44 11.62
C ALA A 61 -0.47 -10.86 10.84
N LYS A 62 0.55 -11.68 10.60
CA LYS A 62 1.69 -11.40 9.74
C LYS A 62 1.31 -11.79 8.31
N ILE A 63 1.53 -10.87 7.38
CA ILE A 63 1.15 -11.03 5.98
C ILE A 63 2.39 -10.86 5.12
N ASP A 64 2.63 -11.79 4.21
CA ASP A 64 3.64 -11.63 3.18
C ASP A 64 3.12 -10.67 2.10
N MET A 65 3.64 -9.44 2.08
CA MET A 65 3.24 -8.42 1.11
C MET A 65 3.99 -8.53 -0.22
N GLY A 66 4.90 -9.50 -0.36
CA GLY A 66 5.75 -9.66 -1.54
C GLY A 66 6.86 -8.61 -1.65
N ALA A 67 7.56 -8.64 -2.78
CA ALA A 67 8.63 -7.70 -3.07
C ALA A 67 8.08 -6.35 -3.60
N PRO A 68 8.75 -5.23 -3.27
CA PRO A 68 8.43 -3.95 -3.88
C PRO A 68 8.80 -3.95 -5.36
N ARG A 69 8.03 -3.19 -6.14
CA ARG A 69 8.28 -2.93 -7.55
C ARG A 69 8.72 -1.48 -7.72
N LEU A 70 9.86 -1.28 -8.36
CA LEU A 70 10.58 0.00 -8.35
C LEU A 70 10.71 0.63 -9.75
N THR A 71 10.22 -0.05 -10.78
CA THR A 71 10.25 0.47 -12.15
C THR A 71 9.04 1.35 -12.43
N ARG A 72 9.19 2.29 -13.37
CA ARG A 72 8.09 3.21 -13.73
C ARG A 72 6.89 2.46 -14.31
N ALA A 73 7.15 1.42 -15.09
CA ALA A 73 6.09 0.59 -15.69
C ALA A 73 5.28 -0.19 -14.64
N GLU A 74 5.90 -0.60 -13.53
CA GLU A 74 5.21 -1.34 -12.46
C GLU A 74 4.45 -0.44 -11.47
N ILE A 75 4.76 0.86 -11.44
CA ILE A 75 4.05 1.91 -10.67
C ILE A 75 2.93 2.58 -11.49
N PRO A 76 2.72 2.15 -12.74
CA PRO A 76 2.31 3.04 -13.83
C PRO A 76 2.62 4.54 -13.63
N MET A 77 3.89 4.92 -13.79
CA MET A 77 4.34 6.31 -13.70
C MET A 77 4.98 6.75 -15.03
N LEU A 78 4.58 7.89 -15.57
CA LEU A 78 5.16 8.46 -16.80
C LEU A 78 6.56 9.05 -16.51
N GLY A 79 7.34 9.27 -17.57
CA GLY A 79 8.70 9.83 -17.51
C GLY A 79 9.80 8.78 -17.64
N GLU A 80 11.05 9.19 -17.44
CA GLU A 80 12.24 8.33 -17.55
C GLU A 80 13.05 8.34 -16.25
N GLY A 81 13.97 7.37 -16.10
CA GLY A 81 14.86 7.27 -14.95
C GLY A 81 14.26 6.51 -13.77
N GLU A 82 14.96 5.46 -13.36
CA GLU A 82 14.56 4.54 -12.27
C GLU A 82 15.77 3.93 -11.56
N THR A 83 16.98 4.47 -11.78
CA THR A 83 18.25 3.91 -11.27
C THR A 83 18.84 4.80 -10.18
N PRO A 84 19.13 4.28 -8.97
CA PRO A 84 18.84 2.93 -8.48
C PRO A 84 17.37 2.69 -8.11
N PHE A 85 16.58 3.76 -8.00
CA PHE A 85 15.13 3.77 -7.81
C PHE A 85 14.58 5.14 -8.25
N ILE A 86 13.26 5.30 -8.31
CA ILE A 86 12.62 6.55 -8.72
C ILE A 86 12.54 7.51 -7.53
N ARG A 87 13.17 8.67 -7.68
CA ARG A 87 13.04 9.80 -6.75
C ARG A 87 12.94 11.11 -7.54
N GLU A 88 11.84 11.82 -7.38
CA GLU A 88 11.52 13.02 -8.15
C GLU A 88 11.32 14.23 -7.24
N ASN A 89 11.75 15.40 -7.71
CA ASN A 89 11.44 16.65 -7.05
C ASN A 89 10.06 17.14 -7.50
N PHE A 90 9.31 17.73 -6.58
CA PHE A 90 8.00 18.32 -6.86
C PHE A 90 7.91 19.72 -6.22
N LEU A 91 7.71 20.75 -7.05
CA LEU A 91 7.54 22.12 -6.56
C LEU A 91 6.06 22.38 -6.28
N TYR A 92 5.74 22.74 -5.05
CA TYR A 92 4.39 23.09 -4.63
C TYR A 92 4.43 24.23 -3.61
N ASN A 93 3.64 25.28 -3.84
CA ASN A 93 3.52 26.43 -2.96
C ASN A 93 4.88 27.06 -2.54
N ASN A 94 5.82 27.20 -3.49
CA ASN A 94 7.20 27.68 -3.25
C ASN A 94 8.08 26.77 -2.36
N HIS A 95 7.62 25.57 -2.05
CA HIS A 95 8.41 24.54 -1.38
C HIS A 95 8.83 23.45 -2.39
N ARG A 96 10.05 22.94 -2.23
CA ARG A 96 10.54 21.78 -2.98
C ARG A 96 10.38 20.54 -2.12
N TYR A 97 9.48 19.66 -2.53
CA TYR A 97 9.35 18.32 -1.99
C TYR A 97 10.16 17.34 -2.84
N ALA A 98 10.45 16.18 -2.28
CA ALA A 98 10.95 15.04 -3.02
C ALA A 98 10.16 13.81 -2.61
N PHE A 99 9.68 13.04 -3.59
CA PHE A 99 9.00 11.78 -3.32
C PHE A 99 9.78 10.60 -3.91
N THR A 100 9.69 9.46 -3.26
CA THR A 100 10.16 8.17 -3.78
C THR A 100 8.95 7.37 -4.24
N ALA A 101 8.96 6.87 -5.47
CA ALA A 101 7.85 6.10 -6.03
C ALA A 101 8.09 4.60 -5.84
N VAL A 102 7.07 3.88 -5.35
CA VAL A 102 7.11 2.43 -5.09
C VAL A 102 5.75 1.82 -5.40
N SER A 103 5.72 0.57 -5.84
CA SER A 103 4.48 -0.20 -5.97
C SER A 103 4.54 -1.48 -5.13
N MET A 104 3.52 -1.71 -4.31
CA MET A 104 3.29 -2.96 -3.57
C MET A 104 2.11 -3.76 -4.18
N GLY A 105 1.83 -3.52 -5.46
CA GLY A 105 0.62 -3.98 -6.16
C GLY A 105 -0.35 -2.84 -6.49
N ASN A 106 -0.19 -1.70 -5.82
CA ASN A 106 -0.81 -0.40 -6.06
C ASN A 106 0.26 0.71 -5.92
N PRO A 107 0.08 1.88 -6.56
CA PRO A 107 1.09 2.94 -6.62
C PRO A 107 1.18 3.78 -5.33
N HIS A 108 2.40 4.09 -4.92
CA HIS A 108 2.73 4.91 -3.74
C HIS A 108 3.77 5.99 -4.07
N ALA A 109 3.63 7.17 -3.46
CA ALA A 109 4.55 8.29 -3.53
C ALA A 109 4.87 8.75 -2.11
N VAL A 110 6.06 8.39 -1.63
CA VAL A 110 6.49 8.60 -0.25
C VAL A 110 7.30 9.88 -0.12
N ILE A 111 6.83 10.81 0.70
CA ILE A 111 7.44 12.11 0.99
C ILE A 111 7.92 12.13 2.44
N PHE A 112 9.19 12.49 2.64
CA PHE A 112 9.74 12.70 3.98
C PHE A 112 9.43 14.14 4.44
N VAL A 113 9.03 14.28 5.70
CA VAL A 113 8.75 15.55 6.37
C VAL A 113 9.43 15.58 7.74
N ASP A 114 9.65 16.80 8.25
CA ASP A 114 10.23 16.99 9.58
C ASP A 114 9.20 16.81 10.71
N ASP A 115 7.91 16.99 10.40
CA ASP A 115 6.78 16.93 11.34
C ASP A 115 5.54 16.46 10.55
N VAL A 116 4.99 15.29 10.89
CA VAL A 116 3.81 14.74 10.18
C VAL A 116 2.51 15.50 10.47
N GLU A 117 2.39 16.14 11.63
CA GLU A 117 1.24 16.98 11.99
C GLU A 117 1.16 18.23 11.11
N GLN A 118 2.28 18.68 10.56
CA GLN A 118 2.39 19.82 9.62
C GLN A 118 2.48 19.41 8.16
N ALA A 119 2.42 18.11 7.84
CA ALA A 119 2.50 17.64 6.47
C ALA A 119 1.35 18.21 5.60
N PRO A 120 1.60 18.54 4.32
CA PRO A 120 0.57 19.07 3.41
C PRO A 120 -0.39 17.98 2.90
N LEU A 121 -0.94 17.18 3.81
CA LEU A 121 -1.76 16.01 3.53
C LEU A 121 -3.00 16.36 2.71
N THR A 122 -3.73 17.40 3.10
CA THR A 122 -4.99 17.82 2.46
C THR A 122 -4.77 18.83 1.32
N THR A 123 -3.55 19.30 1.11
CA THR A 123 -3.21 20.33 0.12
C THR A 123 -2.37 19.78 -1.02
N LEU A 124 -1.19 19.22 -0.73
CA LEU A 124 -0.34 18.57 -1.73
C LEU A 124 -0.87 17.17 -2.09
N GLY A 125 -1.39 16.42 -1.11
CA GLY A 125 -1.87 15.04 -1.32
C GLY A 125 -2.80 14.89 -2.52
N PRO A 126 -3.95 15.60 -2.58
CA PRO A 126 -4.89 15.50 -3.71
C PRO A 126 -4.30 15.96 -5.06
N VAL A 127 -3.41 16.96 -5.03
CA VAL A 127 -2.75 17.47 -6.24
C VAL A 127 -1.82 16.43 -6.83
N LEU A 128 -1.05 15.74 -5.98
CA LEU A 128 -0.14 14.68 -6.40
C LEU A 128 -0.88 13.37 -6.73
N GLU A 129 -1.94 13.03 -6.00
CA GLU A 129 -2.81 11.85 -6.24
C GLU A 129 -3.28 11.80 -7.70
N THR A 130 -3.72 12.94 -8.24
CA THR A 130 -4.28 13.04 -9.59
C THR A 130 -3.31 13.63 -10.62
N HIS A 131 -2.02 13.74 -10.29
CA HIS A 131 -1.04 14.34 -11.19
C HIS A 131 -0.92 13.51 -12.48
N GLU A 132 -0.74 14.18 -13.63
CA GLU A 132 -0.73 13.54 -14.96
C GLU A 132 0.33 12.44 -15.11
N MET A 133 1.41 12.52 -14.32
CA MET A 133 2.46 11.52 -14.32
C MET A 133 2.03 10.16 -13.72
N PHE A 134 0.88 10.10 -13.05
CA PHE A 134 0.30 8.87 -12.48
C PHE A 134 -1.05 8.59 -13.14
N PRO A 135 -1.10 7.89 -14.30
CA PRO A 135 -2.34 7.61 -15.01
C PRO A 135 -3.36 6.79 -14.20
N GLU A 136 -2.90 5.94 -13.29
CA GLU A 136 -3.73 5.16 -12.37
C GLU A 136 -3.92 5.84 -11.00
N ARG A 137 -3.60 7.14 -10.90
CA ARG A 137 -3.45 7.89 -9.64
C ARG A 137 -2.36 7.30 -8.73
N VAL A 138 -2.14 7.91 -7.56
CA VAL A 138 -1.13 7.44 -6.59
C VAL A 138 -1.58 7.69 -5.15
N ASN A 139 -1.25 6.75 -4.25
CA ASN A 139 -1.37 6.99 -2.81
C ASN A 139 -0.19 7.86 -2.37
N VAL A 140 -0.45 8.93 -1.60
CA VAL A 140 0.59 9.87 -1.18
C VAL A 140 0.81 9.73 0.32
N GLU A 141 2.01 9.29 0.70
CA GLU A 141 2.39 9.10 2.10
C GLU A 141 3.32 10.21 2.55
N PHE A 142 3.06 10.74 3.75
CA PHE A 142 3.98 11.64 4.45
C PHE A 142 4.53 10.92 5.67
N ILE A 143 5.85 10.87 5.81
CA ILE A 143 6.52 10.17 6.90
C ILE A 143 7.56 11.05 7.58
N GLU A 144 7.60 10.99 8.90
CA GLU A 144 8.65 11.54 9.75
C GLU A 144 9.50 10.38 10.29
N ILE A 145 10.81 10.58 10.32
CA ILE A 145 11.75 9.60 10.87
C ILE A 145 12.13 10.03 12.29
N LEU A 146 11.73 9.22 13.27
CA LEU A 146 11.97 9.42 14.71
C LEU A 146 13.38 9.03 15.16
#